data_AF-A0A955U058-F1
#
_entry.id   AF-A0A955U058-F1
#
_cell.length_a   1.000
_cell.length_b   1.000
_cell.length_c   1.000
_cell.angle_alpha   90.00
_cell.angle_beta   90.00
_cell.angle_gamma   90.00
#
_symmetry.space_group_name_H-M   'P 1'
#
loop_
_entity.id
_entity.type
_entity.pdbx_description
1 polymer ?
#
loop_
_entity_poly.entity_id
_entity_poly.type
_entity_poly.pdbx_seq_one_letter_code
_entity_poly.pdbx_strand_id
1 'polypeptide(L)'
;MKKLLKIFGPTLFAFVFGCIVGNFFNFNPPWSMGIALAFLTFLYTILLIKGAGPLKEKSLVKNIAFKIPVVVVVAILAWVLAEKAGFPIWWKYEFVSFVVVGLIFFVLLDLKAIRQEKNVVHSSFRLLVTYIFPSFLFITITAQLPQFNPAYELEKLNKKPVTKFVPGPEAIKAGREIFESNKCFNCHKVFWEGNSDRGPNLGTKQIGLYSVDYIKEQIVDPRKIQSPGFEDPKSVKAMPTYYGEDLSEAELLSLVSYLKTLRDPTHIPVEGKFPDQWTWWDDPKILEEGKLVFEGKEPETEGLNCAVCHGADGIPMMTGAFDFRNANGLDTDKMPDHEPTPLKDWSDALYYKRVTRGVDGTPMAPWGTMFPHLYLWKAEAYAKTFHSPLDSRAQKVPVPPIPTQEEIDGWTKNGLFLDPLL
;
A
#
# COMPACT_ATOMS: atom_id res chain seq x y z
N MET A 1 8.38 -10.65 56.35
CA MET A 1 6.99 -10.17 56.13
C MET A 1 6.88 -8.66 55.94
N LYS A 2 7.29 -7.79 56.88
CA LYS A 2 7.12 -6.31 56.74
C LYS A 2 7.76 -5.68 55.48
N LYS A 3 8.92 -6.17 55.03
CA LYS A 3 9.55 -5.70 53.77
C LYS A 3 8.85 -6.21 52.51
N LEU A 4 8.35 -7.45 52.51
CA LEU A 4 7.56 -7.98 51.40
C LEU A 4 6.24 -7.22 51.26
N LEU A 5 5.55 -6.94 52.36
CA LEU A 5 4.29 -6.19 52.34
C LEU A 5 4.46 -4.77 51.76
N LYS A 6 5.61 -4.13 52.05
CA LYS A 6 5.97 -2.83 51.47
C LYS A 6 6.24 -2.87 49.96
N ILE A 7 6.72 -3.99 49.42
CA ILE A 7 7.00 -4.16 47.98
C ILE A 7 5.73 -4.55 47.23
N PHE A 8 5.04 -5.59 47.71
CA PHE A 8 3.95 -6.22 46.99
C PHE A 8 2.61 -5.50 47.20
N GLY A 9 2.41 -4.78 48.31
CA GLY A 9 1.18 -4.02 48.56
C GLY A 9 0.91 -2.93 47.49
N PRO A 10 1.83 -1.97 47.28
CA PRO A 10 1.69 -0.96 46.24
C PRO A 10 1.65 -1.55 44.83
N THR A 11 2.44 -2.59 44.57
CA THR A 11 2.49 -3.29 43.28
C THR A 11 1.14 -3.92 42.92
N LEU A 12 0.50 -4.60 43.90
CA LEU A 12 -0.81 -5.23 43.71
C LEU A 12 -1.90 -4.18 43.52
N PHE A 13 -1.85 -3.08 44.29
CA PHE A 13 -2.77 -1.96 44.11
C PHE A 13 -2.66 -1.35 42.70
N ALA A 14 -1.43 -1.11 42.21
CA ALA A 14 -1.18 -0.59 40.87
C ALA A 14 -1.65 -1.56 39.77
N PHE A 15 -1.52 -2.88 39.98
CA PHE A 15 -2.07 -3.88 39.07
C PHE A 15 -3.59 -3.75 38.94
N VAL A 16 -4.31 -3.76 40.07
CA VAL A 16 -5.78 -3.69 40.10
C VAL A 16 -6.26 -2.37 39.49
N PHE A 17 -5.64 -1.25 39.86
CA PHE A 17 -5.93 0.06 39.28
C PHE A 17 -5.69 0.08 37.77
N GLY A 18 -4.57 -0.48 37.30
CA GLY A 18 -4.27 -0.54 35.87
C GLY A 18 -5.25 -1.41 35.08
N CYS A 19 -5.75 -2.50 35.66
CA CYS A 19 -6.82 -3.30 35.04
C CYS A 19 -8.13 -2.49 34.88
N ILE A 20 -8.49 -1.68 35.88
CA ILE A 20 -9.68 -0.81 35.83
C ILE A 20 -9.50 0.25 34.73
N VAL A 21 -8.35 0.90 34.67
CA VAL A 21 -8.01 1.89 33.64
C VAL A 21 -7.98 1.25 32.25
N GLY A 22 -7.37 0.07 32.11
CA GLY A 22 -7.34 -0.69 30.86
C GLY A 22 -8.74 -1.01 30.35
N ASN A 23 -9.66 -1.37 31.24
CA ASN A 23 -11.06 -1.60 30.89
C ASN A 23 -11.77 -0.30 30.47
N PHE A 24 -11.54 0.80 31.19
CA PHE A 24 -12.11 2.11 30.85
C PHE A 24 -11.69 2.60 29.47
N PHE A 25 -10.45 2.35 29.06
CA PHE A 25 -9.90 2.73 27.74
C PHE A 25 -9.99 1.62 26.68
N ASN A 26 -10.74 0.53 26.91
CA ASN A 26 -10.90 -0.59 25.98
C ASN A 26 -9.58 -1.24 25.50
N PHE A 27 -8.57 -1.34 26.36
CA PHE A 27 -7.38 -2.15 26.05
C PHE A 27 -7.74 -3.63 25.99
N ASN A 28 -7.26 -4.34 24.96
CA ASN A 28 -7.44 -5.78 24.83
C ASN A 28 -6.08 -6.50 24.79
N PRO A 29 -5.68 -7.25 25.82
CA PRO A 29 -6.45 -7.54 27.03
C PRO A 29 -6.39 -6.41 28.07
N PRO A 30 -7.45 -6.20 28.89
CA PRO A 30 -7.51 -5.09 29.87
C PRO A 30 -6.40 -5.13 30.93
N TRP A 31 -5.88 -6.31 31.24
CA TRP A 31 -4.82 -6.50 32.22
C TRP A 31 -3.43 -6.05 31.72
N SER A 32 -3.26 -5.78 30.43
CA SER A 32 -1.98 -5.29 29.88
C SER A 32 -1.51 -3.99 30.57
N MET A 33 -2.44 -3.06 30.80
CA MET A 33 -2.20 -1.83 31.56
C MET A 33 -1.92 -2.12 33.04
N GLY A 34 -2.60 -3.11 33.63
CA GLY A 34 -2.33 -3.61 34.98
C GLY A 34 -0.89 -4.09 35.15
N ILE A 35 -0.39 -4.91 34.21
CA ILE A 35 1.00 -5.39 34.24
C ILE A 35 2.00 -4.24 34.14
N ALA A 36 1.78 -3.29 33.24
CA ALA A 36 2.66 -2.16 33.05
C ALA A 36 2.80 -1.30 34.32
N LEU A 37 1.67 -0.95 34.96
CA LEU A 37 1.68 -0.16 36.19
C LEU A 37 2.23 -0.94 37.39
N ALA A 38 1.94 -2.24 37.48
CA ALA A 38 2.50 -3.10 38.50
C ALA A 38 4.02 -3.18 38.39
N PHE A 39 4.55 -3.39 37.18
CA PHE A 39 5.98 -3.46 36.94
C PHE A 39 6.70 -2.15 37.30
N LEU A 40 6.15 -1.00 36.86
CA LEU A 40 6.69 0.31 37.21
C LEU A 40 6.70 0.53 38.72
N THR A 41 5.58 0.24 39.38
CA THR A 41 5.43 0.41 40.83
C THR A 41 6.37 -0.52 41.60
N PHE A 42 6.52 -1.77 41.16
CA PHE A 42 7.45 -2.73 41.73
C PHE A 42 8.90 -2.23 41.65
N LEU A 43 9.33 -1.78 40.47
CA LEU A 43 10.66 -1.19 40.28
C LEU A 43 10.87 0.02 41.19
N TYR A 44 9.91 0.95 41.22
CA TYR A 44 10.01 2.15 42.04
C TYR A 44 10.10 1.82 43.53
N THR A 45 9.32 0.84 43.98
CA THR A 45 9.32 0.40 45.37
C THR A 45 10.63 -0.27 45.76
N ILE A 46 11.23 -1.06 44.86
CA ILE A 46 12.59 -1.60 45.04
C ILE A 46 13.62 -0.47 45.15
N LEU A 47 13.55 0.53 44.26
CA LEU A 47 14.47 1.66 44.26
C LEU A 47 14.37 2.48 45.55
N LEU A 48 13.16 2.75 46.03
CA LEU A 48 12.91 3.45 47.30
C LEU A 48 13.44 2.66 48.50
N ILE A 49 13.28 1.34 48.51
CA ILE A 49 13.77 0.48 49.60
C ILE A 49 15.29 0.36 49.59
N LYS A 50 15.92 0.32 48.42
CA LYS A 50 17.37 0.26 48.28
C LYS A 50 18.04 1.54 48.81
N GLY A 51 17.32 2.66 48.81
CA GLY A 51 17.83 3.96 49.23
C GLY A 51 18.83 4.54 48.23
N ALA A 52 19.00 5.86 48.24
CA ALA A 52 20.04 6.49 47.45
C ALA A 52 21.41 6.19 48.10
N GLY A 53 22.27 5.45 47.38
CA GLY A 53 23.68 5.33 47.75
C GLY A 53 24.41 6.68 47.60
N PRO A 54 25.65 6.81 48.11
CA PRO A 54 26.43 8.02 47.93
C PRO A 54 26.62 8.30 46.43
N LEU A 55 26.27 9.52 46.00
CA LEU A 55 26.45 9.98 44.63
C LEU A 55 27.95 9.99 44.29
N LYS A 56 28.43 8.96 43.57
CA LYS A 56 29.79 8.94 43.02
C LYS A 56 29.78 9.62 41.66
N GLU A 57 30.33 10.82 41.58
CA GLU A 57 30.53 11.52 40.30
C GLU A 57 31.35 10.63 39.35
N LYS A 58 30.77 10.28 38.18
CA LYS A 58 31.47 9.57 37.10
C LYS A 58 31.87 10.59 36.04
N SER A 59 33.01 10.37 35.38
CA SER A 59 33.36 11.16 34.19
C SER A 59 32.38 10.86 33.05
N LEU A 60 32.21 11.81 32.12
CA LEU A 60 31.34 11.68 30.95
C LEU A 60 31.57 10.36 30.19
N VAL A 61 32.85 10.04 29.93
CA VAL A 61 33.25 8.82 29.21
C VAL A 61 32.85 7.56 29.98
N LYS A 62 33.09 7.52 31.29
CA LYS A 62 32.73 6.36 32.13
C LYS A 62 31.22 6.19 32.27
N ASN A 63 30.49 7.30 32.24
CA ASN A 63 29.04 7.33 32.30
C ASN A 63 28.42 6.78 31.00
N ILE A 64 28.89 7.28 29.86
CA ILE A 64 28.46 6.82 28.52
C ILE A 64 28.82 5.34 28.33
N ALA A 65 30.07 4.94 28.59
CA ALA A 65 30.55 3.58 28.39
C ALA A 65 29.76 2.54 29.23
N PHE A 66 29.30 2.93 30.43
CA PHE A 66 28.46 2.06 31.27
C PHE A 66 27.04 1.89 30.71
N LYS A 67 26.50 2.90 30.01
CA LYS A 67 25.11 2.92 29.54
C LYS A 67 24.93 2.40 28.11
N ILE A 68 25.95 2.53 27.26
CA ILE A 68 25.91 2.05 25.88
C ILE A 68 25.46 0.58 25.79
N PRO A 69 26.01 -0.38 26.57
CA PRO A 69 25.59 -1.78 26.46
C PRO A 69 24.10 -1.98 26.76
N VAL A 70 23.56 -1.28 27.76
CA VAL A 70 22.13 -1.34 28.11
C VAL A 70 21.27 -0.78 26.98
N VAL A 71 21.69 0.35 26.41
CA VAL A 71 20.98 1.01 25.30
C VAL A 71 20.98 0.15 24.04
N VAL A 72 22.10 -0.50 23.72
CA VAL A 72 22.18 -1.43 22.58
C VAL A 72 21.22 -2.60 22.79
N VAL A 73 21.20 -3.20 23.99
CA VAL A 73 20.27 -4.31 24.28
C VAL A 73 18.81 -3.85 24.17
N VAL A 74 18.46 -2.69 24.73
CA VAL A 74 17.09 -2.15 24.65
C VAL A 74 16.71 -1.80 23.21
N ALA A 75 17.62 -1.24 22.41
CA ALA A 75 17.39 -0.93 21.01
C ALA A 75 17.14 -2.19 20.17
N ILE A 76 17.94 -3.25 20.38
CA ILE A 76 17.74 -4.55 19.71
C ILE A 76 16.38 -5.15 20.11
N LEU A 77 16.04 -5.11 21.39
CA LEU A 77 14.74 -5.60 21.86
C LEU A 77 13.58 -4.81 21.25
N ALA A 78 13.66 -3.48 21.23
CA ALA A 78 12.66 -2.61 20.63
C ALA A 78 12.48 -2.92 19.13
N TRP A 79 13.58 -3.13 18.41
CA TRP A 79 13.56 -3.51 16.99
C TRP A 79 12.85 -4.85 16.77
N VAL A 80 13.26 -5.90 17.48
CA VAL A 80 12.71 -7.26 17.32
C VAL A 80 11.23 -7.31 17.73
N LEU A 81 10.85 -6.61 18.80
CA LEU A 81 9.44 -6.54 19.23
C LEU A 81 8.59 -5.78 18.22
N ALA A 82 9.08 -4.66 17.68
CA ALA A 82 8.37 -3.92 16.63
C ALA A 82 8.18 -4.74 15.36
N GLU A 83 9.19 -5.54 14.99
CA GLU A 83 9.09 -6.48 13.88
C GLU A 83 8.04 -7.56 14.12
N LYS A 84 8.06 -8.22 15.28
CA LYS A 84 7.04 -9.22 15.64
C LYS A 84 5.63 -8.64 15.73
N ALA A 85 5.51 -7.35 16.06
CA ALA A 85 4.23 -6.65 16.09
C ALA A 85 3.80 -6.11 14.71
N GLY A 86 4.57 -6.34 13.65
CA GLY A 86 4.20 -5.96 12.28
C GLY A 86 4.40 -4.48 11.94
N PHE A 87 5.22 -3.74 12.69
CA PHE A 87 5.45 -2.32 12.40
C PHE A 87 6.29 -2.11 11.13
N PRO A 88 5.95 -1.13 10.27
CA PRO A 88 6.77 -0.72 9.13
C PRO A 88 8.17 -0.25 9.53
N ILE A 89 9.12 -0.28 8.58
CA ILE A 89 10.53 -0.02 8.87
C ILE A 89 10.82 1.36 9.47
N TRP A 90 10.10 2.41 9.06
CA TRP A 90 10.23 3.76 9.60
C TRP A 90 9.88 3.84 11.10
N TRP A 91 8.88 3.08 11.54
CA TRP A 91 8.52 3.01 12.95
C TRP A 91 9.59 2.29 13.78
N LYS A 92 10.27 1.29 13.21
CA LYS A 92 11.39 0.62 13.89
C LYS A 92 12.55 1.60 14.14
N TYR A 93 12.88 2.45 13.16
CA TYR A 93 13.87 3.51 13.34
C TYR A 93 13.46 4.52 14.41
N GLU A 94 12.18 4.91 14.43
CA GLU A 94 11.64 5.83 15.43
C GLU A 94 11.72 5.25 16.85
N PHE A 95 11.37 3.97 17.04
CA PHE A 95 11.51 3.34 18.36
C PHE A 95 12.96 3.30 18.84
N VAL A 96 13.91 2.98 17.96
CA VAL A 96 15.34 3.01 18.29
C VAL A 96 15.80 4.44 18.61
N SER A 97 15.30 5.44 17.88
CA SER A 97 15.63 6.86 18.13
C SER A 97 15.22 7.28 19.55
N PHE A 98 14.03 6.86 20.02
CA PHE A 98 13.59 7.12 21.40
C PHE A 98 14.49 6.46 22.45
N VAL A 99 15.03 5.27 22.19
CA VAL A 99 15.99 4.63 23.10
C VAL A 99 17.29 5.45 23.18
N VAL A 100 17.75 6.00 22.06
CA VAL A 100 18.93 6.90 22.01
C VAL A 100 18.65 8.22 22.73
N VAL A 101 17.47 8.81 22.58
CA VAL A 101 17.06 9.99 23.36
C VAL A 101 17.07 9.69 24.85
N GLY A 102 16.62 8.49 25.25
CA GLY A 102 16.74 8.00 26.63
C GLY A 102 18.19 7.96 27.12
N LEU A 103 19.14 7.48 26.30
CA LEU A 103 20.57 7.54 26.63
C LEU A 103 21.03 8.97 26.89
N ILE A 104 20.68 9.91 26.01
CA ILE A 104 21.03 11.33 26.17
C ILE A 104 20.50 11.85 27.51
N PHE A 105 19.23 11.57 27.82
CA PHE A 105 18.62 12.01 29.07
C PHE A 105 19.33 11.44 30.30
N PHE A 106 19.64 10.14 30.30
CA PHE A 106 20.39 9.51 31.39
C PHE A 106 21.82 10.03 31.51
N VAL A 107 22.48 10.34 30.40
CA VAL A 107 23.81 10.96 30.42
C VAL A 107 23.72 12.34 31.05
N LEU A 108 22.73 13.16 30.65
CA LEU A 108 22.47 14.49 31.19
C LEU A 108 22.21 14.48 32.70
N LEU A 109 21.39 13.54 33.20
CA LEU A 109 21.08 13.44 34.64
C LEU A 109 22.29 13.07 35.50
N ASP A 110 23.22 12.30 34.95
CA ASP A 110 24.45 11.88 35.63
C ASP A 110 25.64 12.83 35.34
N LEU A 111 25.42 13.92 34.60
CA LEU A 111 26.43 14.96 34.46
C LEU A 111 26.69 15.61 35.82
N LYS A 112 27.92 16.09 35.97
CA LYS A 112 28.32 16.83 37.17
C LYS A 112 27.40 18.02 37.37
N ALA A 113 26.95 18.21 38.62
CA ALA A 113 26.17 19.39 38.98
C ALA A 113 26.92 20.67 38.56
N ILE A 114 26.21 21.52 37.83
CA ILE A 114 26.78 22.78 37.34
C ILE A 114 27.14 23.63 38.55
N ARG A 115 28.37 24.16 38.57
CA ARG A 115 28.80 25.08 39.63
C ARG A 115 27.95 26.34 39.59
N GLN A 116 27.63 26.90 40.76
CA GLN A 116 26.97 28.20 40.82
C GLN A 116 27.81 29.26 40.11
N GLU A 117 27.14 30.13 39.36
CA GLU A 117 27.79 31.18 38.59
C GLU A 117 28.41 32.22 39.52
N LYS A 118 29.60 32.70 39.15
CA LYS A 118 30.38 33.62 40.00
C LYS A 118 29.81 35.04 40.01
N ASN A 119 29.16 35.48 38.93
CA ASN A 119 28.61 36.82 38.80
C ASN A 119 27.47 36.90 37.77
N VAL A 120 26.76 38.03 37.77
CA VAL A 120 25.60 38.30 36.91
C VAL A 120 25.94 38.18 35.42
N VAL A 121 27.13 38.64 35.02
CA VAL A 121 27.57 38.60 33.61
C VAL A 121 27.66 37.17 33.08
N HIS A 122 28.25 36.25 33.86
CA HIS A 122 28.34 34.84 33.46
C HIS A 122 26.96 34.17 33.42
N SER A 123 26.08 34.51 34.37
CA SER A 123 24.69 34.03 34.36
C SER A 123 23.93 34.50 33.12
N SER A 124 24.02 35.79 32.78
CA SER A 124 23.39 36.38 31.59
C SER A 124 23.94 35.80 30.28
N PHE A 125 25.26 35.63 30.18
CA PHE A 125 25.89 35.02 29.01
C PHE A 125 25.45 33.58 28.83
N ARG A 126 25.46 32.78 29.89
CA ARG A 126 25.00 31.38 29.85
C ARG A 126 23.53 31.29 29.43
N LEU A 127 22.68 32.16 29.99
CA LEU A 127 21.27 32.23 29.62
C LEU A 127 21.09 32.55 28.13
N LEU A 128 21.78 33.57 27.62
CA LEU A 128 21.77 33.91 26.19
C LEU A 128 22.22 32.74 25.32
N VAL A 129 23.34 32.09 25.64
CA VAL A 129 23.85 30.93 24.89
C VAL A 129 22.87 29.76 24.93
N THR A 130 22.25 29.47 26.08
CA THR A 130 21.26 28.39 26.22
C THR A 130 20.03 28.61 25.36
N TYR A 131 19.64 29.84 25.04
CA TYR A 131 18.52 30.11 24.13
C TYR A 131 18.97 30.26 22.68
N ILE A 132 20.05 31.01 22.42
CA ILE A 132 20.52 31.29 21.06
C ILE A 132 20.95 29.99 20.36
N PHE A 133 21.70 29.12 21.05
CA PHE A 133 22.29 27.95 20.40
C PHE A 133 21.24 26.91 19.95
N PRO A 134 20.31 26.46 20.81
CA PRO A 134 19.22 25.58 20.39
C PRO A 134 18.28 26.27 19.40
N SER A 135 17.99 27.57 19.55
CA SER A 135 17.14 28.29 18.59
C SER A 135 17.77 28.34 17.21
N PHE A 136 19.08 28.62 17.13
CA PHE A 136 19.82 28.61 15.87
C PHE A 136 19.84 27.22 15.23
N LEU A 137 20.11 26.17 16.01
CA LEU A 137 20.03 24.78 15.54
C LEU A 137 18.62 24.44 15.04
N PHE A 138 17.58 24.80 15.79
CA PHE A 138 16.21 24.51 15.41
C PHE A 138 15.83 25.23 14.12
N ILE A 139 16.14 26.52 14.00
CA ILE A 139 15.89 27.31 12.79
C ILE A 139 16.64 26.73 11.59
N THR A 140 17.93 26.43 11.74
CA THR A 140 18.75 25.92 10.62
C THR A 140 18.36 24.53 10.17
N ILE A 141 18.10 23.61 11.11
CA ILE A 141 17.64 22.25 10.79
C ILE A 141 16.25 22.30 10.15
N THR A 142 15.33 23.06 10.73
CA THR A 142 13.97 23.16 10.18
C THR A 142 13.96 23.84 8.81
N ALA A 143 14.81 24.84 8.57
CA ALA A 143 14.95 25.47 7.25
C ALA A 143 15.42 24.50 6.15
N GLN A 144 16.07 23.38 6.50
CA GLN A 144 16.45 22.33 5.54
C GLN A 144 15.36 21.28 5.32
N LEU A 145 14.36 21.22 6.18
CA LEU A 145 13.19 20.36 5.95
C LEU A 145 12.33 20.96 4.84
N PRO A 146 11.53 20.15 4.11
CA PRO A 146 10.57 20.66 3.14
C PRO A 146 9.64 21.70 3.80
N GLN A 147 9.86 22.97 3.47
CA GLN A 147 9.06 24.08 3.99
C GLN A 147 7.87 24.34 3.07
N PHE A 148 6.79 24.85 3.65
CA PHE A 148 5.69 25.45 2.89
C PHE A 148 6.28 26.52 1.97
N ASN A 149 6.12 26.34 0.66
CA ASN A 149 6.56 27.31 -0.34
C ASN A 149 5.34 28.14 -0.77
N PRO A 150 5.20 29.40 -0.29
CA PRO A 150 4.05 30.22 -0.61
C PRO A 150 3.86 30.43 -2.11
N ALA A 151 4.96 30.49 -2.88
CA ALA A 151 4.90 30.67 -4.32
C ALA A 151 4.33 29.43 -5.03
N TYR A 152 4.72 28.23 -4.60
CA TYR A 152 4.17 26.97 -5.11
C TYR A 152 2.67 26.82 -4.79
N GLU A 153 2.27 27.20 -3.59
CA GLU A 153 0.87 27.12 -3.15
C GLU A 153 0.00 28.19 -3.81
N LEU A 154 0.56 29.40 -4.01
CA LEU A 154 -0.07 30.44 -4.82
C LEU A 154 -0.18 30.04 -6.30
N GLU A 155 0.81 29.37 -6.86
CA GLU A 155 0.75 28.84 -8.23
C GLU A 155 -0.39 27.82 -8.36
N LYS A 156 -0.55 26.94 -7.36
CA LYS A 156 -1.67 26.00 -7.29
C LYS A 156 -3.03 26.69 -7.20
N LEU A 157 -3.16 27.75 -6.38
CA LEU A 157 -4.40 28.52 -6.23
C LEU A 157 -4.73 29.37 -7.46
N ASN A 158 -3.72 29.93 -8.12
CA ASN A 158 -3.88 30.79 -9.30
C ASN A 158 -3.97 29.99 -10.60
N LYS A 159 -3.78 28.67 -10.55
CA LYS A 159 -3.93 27.81 -11.72
C LYS A 159 -5.37 27.91 -12.21
N LYS A 160 -5.53 28.33 -13.45
CA LYS A 160 -6.85 28.42 -14.06
C LYS A 160 -7.47 27.02 -14.10
N PRO A 161 -8.75 26.87 -13.72
CA PRO A 161 -9.46 25.60 -13.86
C PRO A 161 -9.36 25.11 -15.31
N VAL A 162 -9.31 23.79 -15.50
CA VAL A 162 -9.38 23.24 -16.85
C VAL A 162 -10.80 23.49 -17.36
N THR A 163 -10.95 24.51 -18.21
CA THR A 163 -12.27 24.95 -18.71
C THR A 163 -12.69 24.22 -19.98
N LYS A 164 -11.76 23.52 -20.63
CA LYS A 164 -12.02 22.77 -21.86
C LYS A 164 -11.18 21.50 -21.86
N PHE A 165 -11.83 20.37 -22.12
CA PHE A 165 -11.16 19.09 -22.30
C PHE A 165 -10.37 19.08 -23.62
N VAL A 166 -9.11 18.66 -23.56
CA VAL A 166 -8.22 18.47 -24.72
C VAL A 166 -7.74 17.03 -24.70
N PRO A 167 -8.21 16.16 -25.62
CA PRO A 167 -7.84 14.74 -25.61
C PRO A 167 -6.35 14.54 -25.93
N GLY A 168 -5.82 13.38 -25.55
CA GLY A 168 -4.44 12.99 -25.79
C GLY A 168 -3.52 13.16 -24.57
N PRO A 169 -2.19 13.22 -24.80
CA PRO A 169 -1.19 13.31 -23.72
C PRO A 169 -1.42 14.47 -22.74
N GLU A 170 -1.96 15.58 -23.23
CA GLU A 170 -2.28 16.77 -22.42
C GLU A 170 -3.39 16.47 -21.40
N ALA A 171 -4.44 15.73 -21.79
CA ALA A 171 -5.50 15.31 -20.87
C ALA A 171 -4.95 14.37 -19.79
N ILE A 172 -4.05 13.45 -20.14
CA ILE A 172 -3.44 12.51 -19.19
C ILE A 172 -2.58 13.26 -18.17
N LYS A 173 -1.75 14.20 -18.65
CA LYS A 173 -0.94 15.04 -17.77
C LYS A 173 -1.82 15.87 -16.83
N ALA A 174 -2.85 16.54 -17.36
CA ALA A 174 -3.81 17.28 -16.55
C ALA A 174 -4.53 16.36 -15.55
N GLY A 175 -4.91 15.15 -15.96
CA GLY A 175 -5.54 14.15 -15.11
C GLY A 175 -4.67 13.69 -13.95
N ARG A 176 -3.37 13.46 -14.17
CA ARG A 176 -2.42 13.17 -13.09
C ARG A 176 -2.32 14.34 -12.11
N GLU A 177 -2.25 15.57 -12.60
CA GLU A 177 -2.22 16.76 -11.76
C GLU A 177 -3.52 16.91 -10.94
N ILE A 178 -4.67 16.55 -11.50
CA ILE A 178 -5.97 16.54 -10.81
C ILE A 178 -5.98 15.44 -9.72
N PHE A 179 -5.48 14.24 -10.03
CA PHE A 179 -5.34 13.13 -9.09
C PHE A 179 -4.47 13.51 -7.88
N GLU A 180 -3.37 14.21 -8.13
CA GLU A 180 -2.45 14.69 -7.08
C GLU A 180 -3.03 15.87 -6.29
N SER A 181 -3.58 16.87 -6.97
CA SER A 181 -4.09 18.08 -6.32
C SER A 181 -5.29 17.80 -5.40
N ASN A 182 -6.14 16.84 -5.79
CA ASN A 182 -7.26 16.32 -5.00
C ASN A 182 -6.86 15.21 -4.02
N LYS A 183 -5.56 14.90 -3.93
CA LYS A 183 -4.99 13.96 -2.96
C LYS A 183 -5.60 12.55 -3.04
N CYS A 184 -5.96 12.09 -4.24
CA CYS A 184 -6.50 10.75 -4.46
C CYS A 184 -5.52 9.67 -3.97
N PHE A 185 -4.21 9.93 -4.07
CA PHE A 185 -3.12 9.07 -3.59
C PHE A 185 -3.11 8.81 -2.08
N ASN A 186 -3.83 9.61 -1.29
CA ASN A 186 -3.95 9.36 0.15
C ASN A 186 -4.78 8.12 0.46
N CYS A 187 -5.65 7.70 -0.45
CA CYS A 187 -6.51 6.53 -0.30
C CYS A 187 -6.22 5.46 -1.36
N HIS A 188 -5.93 5.86 -2.59
CA HIS A 188 -5.67 4.94 -3.69
C HIS A 188 -4.19 4.81 -3.95
N LYS A 189 -3.71 3.58 -4.05
CA LYS A 189 -2.42 3.31 -4.67
C LYS A 189 -2.55 3.28 -6.19
N VAL A 190 -1.50 3.69 -6.87
CA VAL A 190 -1.30 3.46 -8.30
C VAL A 190 -0.03 2.64 -8.42
N PHE A 191 -0.19 1.33 -8.56
CA PHE A 191 0.93 0.39 -8.41
C PHE A 191 1.59 0.54 -7.02
N TRP A 192 2.86 0.93 -6.95
CA TRP A 192 3.59 1.16 -5.69
C TRP A 192 3.44 2.60 -5.16
N GLU A 193 2.92 3.54 -5.95
CA GLU A 193 2.73 4.93 -5.53
C GLU A 193 1.48 5.07 -4.64
N GLY A 194 1.56 5.83 -3.56
CA GLY A 194 0.44 6.13 -2.67
C GLY A 194 0.70 5.78 -1.20
N ASN A 195 -0.15 6.32 -0.31
CA ASN A 195 0.14 6.35 1.13
C ASN A 195 -0.71 5.39 1.97
N SER A 196 -1.78 4.81 1.43
CA SER A 196 -2.63 3.89 2.20
C SER A 196 -3.38 2.88 1.34
N ASP A 197 -3.90 1.85 2.01
CA ASP A 197 -4.77 0.80 1.44
C ASP A 197 -6.25 1.06 1.81
N ARG A 198 -6.66 2.34 1.92
CA ARG A 198 -8.04 2.70 2.24
C ARG A 198 -8.99 2.53 1.06
N GLY A 199 -8.50 2.75 -0.16
CA GLY A 199 -9.18 2.44 -1.41
C GLY A 199 -8.44 1.35 -2.18
N PRO A 200 -9.05 0.80 -3.25
CA PRO A 200 -8.40 -0.17 -4.10
C PRO A 200 -7.13 0.40 -4.76
N ASN A 201 -6.15 -0.46 -4.98
CA ASN A 201 -4.99 -0.14 -5.80
C ASN A 201 -5.42 -0.09 -7.27
N LEU A 202 -5.47 1.12 -7.82
CA LEU A 202 -5.99 1.40 -9.16
C LEU A 202 -5.10 0.82 -10.27
N GLY A 203 -3.81 0.63 -9.99
CA GLY A 203 -2.86 -0.01 -10.91
C GLY A 203 -3.10 -1.51 -11.02
N THR A 204 -3.08 -2.24 -9.90
CA THR A 204 -3.26 -3.71 -9.90
C THR A 204 -4.70 -4.13 -10.19
N LYS A 205 -5.69 -3.30 -9.82
CA LYS A 205 -7.09 -3.47 -10.28
C LYS A 205 -7.23 -3.22 -11.78
N GLN A 206 -6.26 -2.54 -12.38
CA GLN A 206 -6.27 -2.09 -13.76
C GLN A 206 -7.55 -1.30 -14.07
N ILE A 207 -7.79 -0.23 -13.30
CA ILE A 207 -9.01 0.60 -13.47
C ILE A 207 -9.17 1.09 -14.91
N GLY A 208 -8.06 1.22 -15.66
CA GLY A 208 -8.08 1.62 -17.04
C GLY A 208 -8.70 0.62 -18.02
N LEU A 209 -9.00 -0.61 -17.61
CA LEU A 209 -9.78 -1.55 -18.41
C LEU A 209 -11.27 -1.19 -18.46
N TYR A 210 -11.79 -0.48 -17.47
CA TYR A 210 -13.22 -0.18 -17.34
C TYR A 210 -13.65 0.97 -18.27
N SER A 211 -14.96 1.07 -18.53
CA SER A 211 -15.51 2.13 -19.37
C SER A 211 -15.33 3.51 -18.73
N VAL A 212 -15.31 4.55 -19.57
CA VAL A 212 -15.25 5.95 -19.11
C VAL A 212 -16.38 6.26 -18.15
N ASP A 213 -17.59 5.79 -18.44
CA ASP A 213 -18.77 6.04 -17.62
C ASP A 213 -18.71 5.31 -16.28
N TYR A 214 -18.18 4.07 -16.26
CA TYR A 214 -17.96 3.36 -15.00
C TYR A 214 -16.99 4.15 -14.10
N ILE A 215 -15.85 4.60 -14.63
CA ILE A 215 -14.85 5.34 -13.85
C ILE A 215 -15.45 6.67 -13.36
N LYS A 216 -16.18 7.39 -14.20
CA LYS A 216 -16.88 8.62 -13.81
C LYS A 216 -17.87 8.36 -12.67
N GLU A 217 -18.71 7.34 -12.81
CA GLU A 217 -19.70 6.98 -11.79
C GLU A 217 -19.02 6.64 -10.46
N GLN A 218 -17.89 5.89 -10.49
CA GLN A 218 -17.10 5.59 -9.30
C GLN A 218 -16.53 6.85 -8.63
N ILE A 219 -16.31 7.94 -9.36
CA ILE A 219 -15.81 9.21 -8.81
C ILE A 219 -16.95 10.05 -8.23
N VAL A 220 -18.06 10.19 -8.95
CA VAL A 220 -19.16 11.09 -8.58
C VAL A 220 -20.15 10.45 -7.61
N ASP A 221 -20.35 9.13 -7.70
CA ASP A 221 -21.19 8.33 -6.81
C ASP A 221 -20.44 7.09 -6.29
N PRO A 222 -19.38 7.29 -5.48
CA PRO A 222 -18.51 6.21 -5.02
C PRO A 222 -19.19 5.22 -4.07
N ARG A 223 -20.42 5.51 -3.63
CA ARG A 223 -21.17 4.67 -2.68
C ARG A 223 -22.11 3.69 -3.37
N LYS A 224 -22.41 3.90 -4.66
CA LYS A 224 -23.37 3.11 -5.42
C LYS A 224 -22.92 1.65 -5.62
N ILE A 225 -21.68 1.47 -6.05
CA ILE A 225 -21.09 0.15 -6.30
C ILE A 225 -19.70 0.14 -5.68
N GLN A 226 -19.50 -0.70 -4.66
CA GLN A 226 -18.19 -0.86 -4.02
C GLN A 226 -17.28 -1.78 -4.85
N SER A 227 -15.97 -1.49 -4.83
CA SER A 227 -14.99 -2.45 -5.30
C SER A 227 -14.98 -3.68 -4.38
N PRO A 228 -14.85 -4.91 -4.92
CA PRO A 228 -14.79 -6.11 -4.12
C PRO A 228 -13.75 -6.01 -2.98
N GLY A 229 -14.17 -6.35 -1.75
CA GLY A 229 -13.36 -6.29 -0.53
C GLY A 229 -13.40 -4.95 0.21
N PHE A 230 -14.17 -3.97 -0.28
CA PHE A 230 -14.34 -2.64 0.33
C PHE A 230 -15.77 -2.38 0.84
N GLU A 231 -16.54 -3.44 1.12
CA GLU A 231 -17.94 -3.37 1.56
C GLU A 231 -18.08 -3.03 3.05
N ASP A 232 -16.97 -2.99 3.80
CA ASP A 232 -17.01 -2.68 5.22
C ASP A 232 -17.50 -1.24 5.48
N PRO A 233 -18.22 -0.97 6.59
CA PRO A 233 -18.83 0.34 6.84
C PRO A 233 -17.87 1.53 6.84
N LYS A 234 -16.57 1.29 7.08
CA LYS A 234 -15.54 2.32 7.06
C LYS A 234 -15.07 2.61 5.63
N SER A 235 -14.88 1.57 4.81
CA SER A 235 -14.51 1.69 3.40
C SER A 235 -15.59 2.37 2.56
N VAL A 236 -16.86 1.98 2.74
CA VAL A 236 -18.01 2.57 2.02
C VAL A 236 -18.09 4.09 2.20
N LYS A 237 -17.64 4.60 3.35
CA LYS A 237 -17.67 6.04 3.68
C LYS A 237 -16.31 6.72 3.44
N ALA A 238 -15.28 5.99 3.01
CA ALA A 238 -13.93 6.51 2.91
C ALA A 238 -13.75 7.44 1.71
N MET A 239 -14.39 7.11 0.57
CA MET A 239 -14.32 7.95 -0.63
C MET A 239 -15.31 9.13 -0.52
N PRO A 240 -14.83 10.38 -0.66
CA PRO A 240 -15.70 11.55 -0.60
C PRO A 240 -16.71 11.63 -1.74
N THR A 241 -17.88 12.24 -1.48
CA THR A 241 -18.99 12.35 -2.45
C THR A 241 -19.12 13.75 -3.06
N TYR A 242 -18.18 14.66 -2.79
CA TYR A 242 -18.24 16.04 -3.26
C TYR A 242 -17.57 16.24 -4.63
N TYR A 243 -16.88 15.23 -5.19
CA TYR A 243 -16.13 15.39 -6.44
C TYR A 243 -17.01 15.70 -7.66
N GLY A 244 -18.30 15.33 -7.64
CA GLY A 244 -19.25 15.73 -8.67
C GLY A 244 -19.58 17.22 -8.68
N GLU A 245 -19.34 17.90 -7.55
CA GLU A 245 -19.52 19.36 -7.41
C GLU A 245 -18.18 20.11 -7.53
N ASP A 246 -17.10 19.52 -7.01
CA ASP A 246 -15.77 20.15 -6.95
C ASP A 246 -14.98 20.09 -8.26
N LEU A 247 -15.26 19.10 -9.13
CA LEU A 247 -14.58 18.96 -10.41
C LEU A 247 -15.50 19.39 -11.55
N SER A 248 -15.01 20.27 -12.41
CA SER A 248 -15.70 20.56 -13.67
C SER A 248 -15.71 19.31 -14.57
N GLU A 249 -16.63 19.27 -15.54
CA GLU A 249 -16.72 18.15 -16.48
C GLU A 249 -15.41 17.90 -17.24
N ALA A 250 -14.70 18.98 -17.62
CA ALA A 250 -13.42 18.88 -18.29
C ALA A 250 -12.32 18.31 -17.39
N GLU A 251 -12.30 18.69 -16.10
CA GLU A 251 -11.36 18.12 -15.12
C GLU A 251 -11.66 16.65 -14.86
N LEU A 252 -12.93 16.29 -14.70
CA LEU A 252 -13.35 14.90 -14.53
C LEU A 252 -12.95 14.05 -15.73
N LEU A 253 -13.15 14.55 -16.95
CA LEU A 253 -12.72 13.87 -18.18
C LEU A 253 -11.20 13.69 -18.25
N SER A 254 -10.42 14.73 -17.93
CA SER A 254 -8.95 14.64 -17.87
C SER A 254 -8.49 13.63 -16.81
N LEU A 255 -9.10 13.63 -15.63
CA LEU A 255 -8.82 12.65 -14.57
C LEU A 255 -9.11 11.22 -15.07
N VAL A 256 -10.25 11.01 -15.74
CA VAL A 256 -10.59 9.71 -16.31
C VAL A 256 -9.60 9.30 -17.41
N SER A 257 -9.14 10.23 -18.26
CA SER A 257 -8.09 9.94 -19.26
C SER A 257 -6.81 9.43 -18.60
N TYR A 258 -6.38 10.02 -17.49
CA TYR A 258 -5.25 9.50 -16.71
C TYR A 258 -5.54 8.10 -16.13
N LEU A 259 -6.71 7.90 -15.50
CA LEU A 259 -7.06 6.59 -14.94
C LEU A 259 -7.15 5.50 -16.02
N LYS A 260 -7.53 5.85 -17.25
CA LYS A 260 -7.54 4.95 -18.40
C LYS A 260 -6.16 4.43 -18.80
N THR A 261 -5.09 5.11 -18.43
CA THR A 261 -3.72 4.62 -18.65
C THR A 261 -3.28 3.57 -17.63
N LEU A 262 -4.01 3.41 -16.52
CA LEU A 262 -3.67 2.47 -15.45
C LEU A 262 -4.11 1.05 -15.82
N ARG A 263 -3.30 0.39 -16.65
CA ARG A 263 -3.46 -0.99 -17.12
C ARG A 263 -2.14 -1.75 -16.93
N ASP A 264 -2.22 -3.06 -16.74
CA ASP A 264 -1.06 -3.96 -16.64
C ASP A 264 -1.22 -5.08 -17.66
N PRO A 265 -0.44 -5.10 -18.75
CA PRO A 265 -0.54 -6.12 -19.78
C PRO A 265 0.22 -7.40 -19.41
N THR A 266 0.92 -7.42 -18.27
CA THR A 266 1.76 -8.53 -17.83
C THR A 266 1.12 -9.39 -16.75
N HIS A 267 0.16 -8.84 -16.01
CA HIS A 267 -0.53 -9.51 -14.92
C HIS A 267 -2.04 -9.42 -15.07
N ILE A 268 -2.76 -10.40 -14.54
CA ILE A 268 -4.21 -10.35 -14.45
C ILE A 268 -4.66 -9.30 -13.41
N PRO A 269 -5.86 -8.69 -13.54
CA PRO A 269 -6.36 -7.80 -12.50
C PRO A 269 -6.51 -8.46 -11.12
N VAL A 270 -6.28 -7.64 -10.09
CA VAL A 270 -6.32 -8.00 -8.68
C VAL A 270 -7.43 -7.23 -7.97
N GLU A 271 -8.20 -7.95 -7.15
CA GLU A 271 -9.28 -7.41 -6.33
C GLU A 271 -8.99 -7.62 -4.84
N GLY A 272 -9.85 -7.05 -4.01
CA GLY A 272 -9.76 -7.17 -2.56
C GLY A 272 -8.93 -6.07 -1.90
N LYS A 273 -8.99 -6.08 -0.58
CA LYS A 273 -8.34 -5.10 0.29
C LYS A 273 -7.22 -5.79 1.05
N PHE A 274 -6.05 -5.16 1.11
CA PHE A 274 -4.91 -5.71 1.86
C PHE A 274 -5.29 -6.02 3.32
N PRO A 275 -4.96 -7.21 3.86
CA PRO A 275 -4.14 -8.28 3.27
C PRO A 275 -4.90 -9.34 2.45
N ASP A 276 -6.23 -9.26 2.36
CA ASP A 276 -7.12 -10.27 1.78
C ASP A 276 -7.40 -10.00 0.29
N GLN A 277 -6.34 -10.01 -0.53
CA GLN A 277 -6.43 -9.78 -1.99
C GLN A 277 -6.50 -11.10 -2.77
N TRP A 278 -7.08 -11.05 -3.97
CA TRP A 278 -7.14 -12.20 -4.89
C TRP A 278 -7.06 -11.77 -6.36
N THR A 279 -6.63 -12.68 -7.22
CA THR A 279 -6.59 -12.47 -8.66
C THR A 279 -7.93 -12.83 -9.30
N TRP A 280 -8.24 -12.26 -10.46
CA TRP A 280 -9.42 -12.65 -11.24
C TRP A 280 -9.41 -14.12 -11.68
N TRP A 281 -8.26 -14.82 -11.64
CA TRP A 281 -8.21 -16.25 -11.87
C TRP A 281 -9.08 -17.03 -10.88
N ASP A 282 -9.22 -16.53 -9.66
CA ASP A 282 -9.93 -17.18 -8.55
C ASP A 282 -11.25 -16.48 -8.19
N ASP A 283 -11.73 -15.53 -9.00
CA ASP A 283 -12.95 -14.77 -8.71
C ASP A 283 -14.17 -15.43 -9.40
N PRO A 284 -15.10 -16.05 -8.64
CA PRO A 284 -16.23 -16.77 -9.25
C PRO A 284 -17.11 -15.91 -10.14
N LYS A 285 -17.29 -14.63 -9.80
CA LYS A 285 -18.10 -13.69 -10.58
C LYS A 285 -17.42 -13.39 -11.91
N ILE A 286 -16.10 -13.19 -11.89
CA ILE A 286 -15.33 -12.97 -13.12
C ILE A 286 -15.35 -14.20 -14.02
N LEU A 287 -15.29 -15.41 -13.45
CA LEU A 287 -15.37 -16.65 -14.23
C LEU A 287 -16.76 -16.83 -14.87
N GLU A 288 -17.83 -16.47 -14.17
CA GLU A 288 -19.20 -16.50 -14.72
C GLU A 288 -19.36 -15.49 -15.86
N GLU A 289 -18.92 -14.25 -15.68
CA GLU A 289 -18.92 -13.24 -16.75
C GLU A 289 -18.01 -13.65 -17.92
N GLY A 290 -16.84 -14.22 -17.62
CA GLY A 290 -15.89 -14.73 -18.60
C GLY A 290 -16.45 -15.85 -19.47
N LYS A 291 -17.28 -16.73 -18.89
CA LYS A 291 -18.01 -17.76 -19.64
C LYS A 291 -18.95 -17.15 -20.67
N LEU A 292 -19.67 -16.07 -20.32
CA LEU A 292 -20.56 -15.39 -21.26
C LEU A 292 -19.78 -14.80 -22.44
N VAL A 293 -18.62 -14.18 -22.18
CA VAL A 293 -17.73 -13.68 -23.24
C VAL A 293 -17.21 -14.83 -24.11
N PHE A 294 -16.69 -15.89 -23.50
CA PHE A 294 -16.08 -17.01 -24.20
C PHE A 294 -17.07 -17.74 -25.12
N GLU A 295 -18.33 -17.86 -24.70
CA GLU A 295 -19.41 -18.48 -25.49
C GLU A 295 -20.11 -17.52 -26.46
N GLY A 296 -19.69 -16.24 -26.52
CA GLY A 296 -20.26 -15.21 -27.39
C GLY A 296 -21.67 -14.77 -27.01
N LYS A 297 -21.95 -14.72 -25.71
CA LYS A 297 -23.24 -14.30 -25.13
C LYS A 297 -23.19 -12.92 -24.47
N GLU A 298 -22.02 -12.30 -24.37
CA GLU A 298 -21.84 -10.95 -23.83
C GLU A 298 -22.17 -9.88 -24.90
N PRO A 299 -23.18 -9.02 -24.70
CA PRO A 299 -23.57 -7.99 -25.68
C PRO A 299 -22.46 -6.99 -26.02
N GLU A 300 -21.63 -6.61 -25.04
CA GLU A 300 -20.55 -5.62 -25.23
C GLU A 300 -19.39 -6.18 -26.10
N THR A 301 -19.41 -7.48 -26.39
CA THR A 301 -18.48 -8.16 -27.29
C THR A 301 -19.21 -8.92 -28.39
N GLU A 302 -20.30 -8.39 -28.92
CA GLU A 302 -21.01 -9.00 -30.05
C GLU A 302 -20.04 -9.28 -31.21
N GLY A 303 -19.98 -10.54 -31.66
CA GLY A 303 -19.05 -11.01 -32.68
C GLY A 303 -17.79 -11.71 -32.13
N LEU A 304 -17.50 -11.60 -30.83
CA LEU A 304 -16.47 -12.42 -30.17
C LEU A 304 -17.09 -13.74 -29.72
N ASN A 305 -16.57 -14.87 -30.18
CA ASN A 305 -17.01 -16.18 -29.71
C ASN A 305 -15.85 -17.19 -29.77
N CYS A 306 -15.15 -17.34 -28.65
CA CYS A 306 -14.01 -18.24 -28.53
C CYS A 306 -14.42 -19.72 -28.66
N ALA A 307 -15.62 -20.07 -28.17
CA ALA A 307 -16.14 -21.43 -28.14
C ALA A 307 -16.41 -22.01 -29.54
N VAL A 308 -16.59 -21.20 -30.57
CA VAL A 308 -16.75 -21.68 -31.97
C VAL A 308 -15.52 -22.47 -32.43
N CYS A 309 -14.32 -22.10 -31.97
CA CYS A 309 -13.08 -22.79 -32.32
C CYS A 309 -12.56 -23.67 -31.18
N HIS A 310 -12.65 -23.20 -29.94
CA HIS A 310 -12.09 -23.89 -28.77
C HIS A 310 -13.07 -24.79 -28.01
N GLY A 311 -14.35 -24.80 -28.40
CA GLY A 311 -15.43 -25.56 -27.74
C GLY A 311 -15.88 -24.96 -26.43
N ALA A 312 -17.20 -25.00 -26.14
CA ALA A 312 -17.75 -24.50 -24.88
C ALA A 312 -17.27 -25.29 -23.64
N ASP A 313 -16.84 -26.53 -23.87
CA ASP A 313 -16.24 -27.45 -22.89
C ASP A 313 -14.70 -27.50 -22.99
N GLY A 314 -14.10 -26.62 -23.81
CA GLY A 314 -12.66 -26.58 -24.06
C GLY A 314 -12.17 -27.66 -25.04
N ILE A 315 -13.06 -28.42 -25.68
CA ILE A 315 -12.71 -29.35 -26.77
C ILE A 315 -12.55 -28.56 -28.07
N PRO A 316 -11.36 -28.53 -28.70
CA PRO A 316 -11.18 -27.88 -29.99
C PRO A 316 -12.18 -28.38 -31.04
N MET A 317 -12.96 -27.45 -31.59
CA MET A 317 -13.92 -27.69 -32.66
C MET A 317 -13.33 -27.44 -34.05
N MET A 318 -12.13 -26.84 -34.11
CA MET A 318 -11.41 -26.53 -35.34
C MET A 318 -10.00 -27.14 -35.31
N THR A 319 -9.55 -27.68 -36.45
CA THR A 319 -8.19 -28.22 -36.58
C THR A 319 -7.15 -27.14 -36.31
N GLY A 320 -6.25 -27.41 -35.36
CA GLY A 320 -5.19 -26.48 -34.98
C GLY A 320 -5.59 -25.45 -33.93
N ALA A 321 -6.85 -25.43 -33.46
CA ALA A 321 -7.22 -24.67 -32.28
C ALA A 321 -6.58 -25.29 -31.02
N PHE A 322 -6.15 -24.43 -30.11
CA PHE A 322 -5.48 -24.84 -28.88
C PHE A 322 -6.45 -25.53 -27.91
N ASP A 323 -6.05 -26.68 -27.35
CA ASP A 323 -6.84 -27.43 -26.36
C ASP A 323 -6.51 -26.93 -24.94
N PHE A 324 -7.40 -26.10 -24.38
CA PHE A 324 -7.24 -25.51 -23.05
C PHE A 324 -7.31 -26.52 -21.90
N ARG A 325 -7.70 -27.78 -22.15
CA ARG A 325 -7.73 -28.86 -21.16
C ARG A 325 -6.39 -29.57 -21.06
N ASN A 326 -5.56 -29.48 -22.10
CA ASN A 326 -4.22 -30.06 -22.10
C ASN A 326 -3.26 -29.18 -21.30
N ALA A 327 -3.16 -29.44 -20.00
CA ALA A 327 -2.26 -28.75 -19.08
C ALA A 327 -0.78 -28.75 -19.52
N ASN A 328 -0.36 -29.74 -20.33
CA ASN A 328 1.00 -29.85 -20.87
C ASN A 328 1.10 -29.38 -22.33
N GLY A 329 0.04 -28.81 -22.89
CA GLY A 329 0.05 -28.19 -24.21
C GLY A 329 1.03 -27.03 -24.23
N LEU A 330 1.93 -27.03 -25.21
CA LEU A 330 2.93 -25.96 -25.37
C LEU A 330 2.32 -24.81 -26.16
N ASP A 331 2.85 -23.62 -25.92
CA ASP A 331 2.57 -22.45 -26.76
C ASP A 331 2.84 -22.71 -28.25
N THR A 332 2.21 -21.93 -29.10
CA THR A 332 2.38 -22.05 -30.56
C THR A 332 3.78 -21.62 -31.00
N ASP A 333 4.41 -22.42 -31.85
CA ASP A 333 5.70 -22.14 -32.49
C ASP A 333 5.62 -21.12 -33.64
N LYS A 334 4.40 -20.67 -33.98
CA LYS A 334 4.14 -19.71 -35.07
C LYS A 334 4.45 -18.27 -34.70
N MET A 335 4.59 -17.98 -33.41
CA MET A 335 4.79 -16.61 -32.91
C MET A 335 6.28 -16.32 -32.66
N PRO A 336 6.79 -15.15 -33.05
CA PRO A 336 8.18 -14.76 -32.78
C PRO A 336 8.53 -14.70 -31.28
N ASP A 337 7.54 -14.43 -30.44
CA ASP A 337 7.62 -14.39 -28.98
C ASP A 337 7.12 -15.69 -28.32
N HIS A 338 7.25 -16.82 -29.04
CA HIS A 338 6.93 -18.16 -28.55
C HIS A 338 7.70 -18.48 -27.26
N GLU A 339 7.00 -19.05 -26.29
CA GLU A 339 7.59 -19.56 -25.05
C GLU A 339 7.32 -21.07 -24.94
N PRO A 340 8.34 -21.95 -24.91
CA PRO A 340 8.16 -23.41 -24.86
C PRO A 340 7.74 -23.89 -23.45
N THR A 341 6.70 -23.27 -22.91
CA THR A 341 6.18 -23.46 -21.56
C THR A 341 4.82 -24.16 -21.67
N PRO A 342 4.57 -25.19 -20.85
CA PRO A 342 3.27 -25.85 -20.82
C PRO A 342 2.19 -24.93 -20.25
N LEU A 343 0.94 -25.10 -20.71
CA LEU A 343 -0.23 -24.29 -20.35
C LEU A 343 -0.40 -24.03 -18.85
N LYS A 344 -0.17 -25.07 -18.03
CA LYS A 344 -0.27 -24.98 -16.57
C LYS A 344 0.72 -23.99 -15.94
N ASP A 345 1.83 -23.72 -16.63
CA ASP A 345 2.94 -22.86 -16.20
C ASP A 345 2.99 -21.54 -17.01
N TRP A 346 2.00 -21.27 -17.86
CA TRP A 346 1.91 -20.01 -18.60
C TRP A 346 1.79 -18.82 -17.65
N SER A 347 2.55 -17.76 -17.96
CA SER A 347 2.40 -16.46 -17.33
C SER A 347 1.09 -15.79 -17.73
N ASP A 348 0.58 -14.88 -16.91
CA ASP A 348 -0.61 -14.08 -17.23
C ASP A 348 -0.45 -13.34 -18.56
N ALA A 349 0.75 -12.77 -18.79
CA ALA A 349 1.13 -12.13 -20.03
C ALA A 349 1.00 -13.04 -21.26
N LEU A 350 1.30 -14.34 -21.13
CA LEU A 350 1.23 -15.30 -22.23
C LEU A 350 -0.21 -15.61 -22.63
N TYR A 351 -1.13 -15.82 -21.66
CA TYR A 351 -2.57 -15.90 -21.96
C TYR A 351 -3.03 -14.65 -22.72
N TYR A 352 -2.71 -13.49 -22.14
CA TYR A 352 -3.19 -12.22 -22.66
C TYR A 352 -2.65 -11.87 -24.04
N LYS A 353 -1.36 -12.11 -24.32
CA LYS A 353 -0.78 -11.81 -25.64
C LYS A 353 -1.33 -12.71 -26.74
N ARG A 354 -1.64 -13.98 -26.45
CA ARG A 354 -2.18 -14.91 -27.46
C ARG A 354 -3.61 -14.56 -27.86
N VAL A 355 -4.44 -14.11 -26.91
CA VAL A 355 -5.78 -13.63 -27.25
C VAL A 355 -5.75 -12.25 -27.89
N THR A 356 -4.90 -11.34 -27.41
CA THR A 356 -4.89 -9.96 -27.92
C THR A 356 -4.21 -9.83 -29.29
N ARG A 357 -3.10 -10.53 -29.52
CA ARG A 357 -2.32 -10.49 -30.77
C ARG A 357 -2.73 -11.53 -31.79
N GLY A 358 -3.52 -12.52 -31.39
CA GLY A 358 -3.87 -13.65 -32.23
C GLY A 358 -2.67 -14.56 -32.48
N VAL A 359 -2.82 -15.45 -33.45
CA VAL A 359 -1.76 -16.37 -33.88
C VAL A 359 -1.59 -16.32 -35.39
N ASP A 360 -0.38 -15.94 -35.83
CA ASP A 360 -0.05 -15.76 -37.24
C ASP A 360 -0.33 -17.01 -38.07
N GLY A 361 -0.93 -16.81 -39.25
CA GLY A 361 -1.28 -17.91 -40.17
C GLY A 361 -2.33 -18.89 -39.60
N THR A 362 -3.18 -18.42 -38.68
CA THR A 362 -4.33 -19.18 -38.17
C THR A 362 -5.61 -18.33 -38.15
N PRO A 363 -6.79 -18.96 -37.98
CA PRO A 363 -8.04 -18.23 -37.73
C PRO A 363 -8.11 -17.47 -36.39
N MET A 364 -7.13 -17.61 -35.49
CA MET A 364 -7.10 -16.89 -34.22
C MET A 364 -6.70 -15.43 -34.44
N ALA A 365 -7.70 -14.55 -34.54
CA ALA A 365 -7.54 -13.13 -34.83
C ALA A 365 -6.93 -12.33 -33.66
N PRO A 366 -6.35 -11.15 -33.91
CA PRO A 366 -5.86 -10.25 -32.87
C PRO A 366 -7.02 -9.54 -32.16
N TRP A 367 -7.68 -10.22 -31.23
CA TRP A 367 -8.90 -9.69 -30.59
C TRP A 367 -8.69 -8.40 -29.81
N GLY A 368 -7.45 -8.10 -29.40
CA GLY A 368 -7.13 -6.89 -28.63
C GLY A 368 -7.31 -5.59 -29.41
N THR A 369 -7.35 -5.62 -30.75
CA THR A 369 -7.62 -4.42 -31.57
C THR A 369 -9.11 -4.24 -31.88
N MET A 370 -9.94 -5.22 -31.54
CA MET A 370 -11.36 -5.27 -31.93
C MET A 370 -12.29 -5.20 -30.72
N PHE A 371 -11.88 -5.75 -29.58
CA PHE A 371 -12.73 -5.87 -28.40
C PHE A 371 -12.07 -5.27 -27.15
N PRO A 372 -12.87 -4.75 -26.20
CA PRO A 372 -12.30 -4.19 -24.98
C PRO A 372 -11.54 -5.26 -24.18
N HIS A 373 -10.30 -4.95 -23.88
CA HIS A 373 -9.38 -5.82 -23.13
C HIS A 373 -9.94 -6.33 -21.78
N LEU A 374 -10.87 -5.58 -21.17
CA LEU A 374 -11.61 -6.01 -19.98
C LEU A 374 -12.24 -7.39 -20.17
N TYR A 375 -12.94 -7.59 -21.29
CA TYR A 375 -13.66 -8.83 -21.58
C TYR A 375 -12.72 -9.94 -22.01
N LEU A 376 -11.62 -9.62 -22.70
CA LEU A 376 -10.59 -10.59 -23.06
C LEU A 376 -9.96 -11.22 -21.80
N TRP A 377 -9.63 -10.40 -20.79
CA TRP A 377 -9.16 -10.93 -19.50
C TRP A 377 -10.18 -11.85 -18.83
N LYS A 378 -11.48 -11.51 -18.87
CA LYS A 378 -12.54 -12.38 -18.32
C LYS A 378 -12.64 -13.71 -19.09
N ALA A 379 -12.59 -13.66 -20.43
CA ALA A 379 -12.62 -14.86 -21.27
C ALA A 379 -11.42 -15.78 -20.98
N GLU A 380 -10.22 -15.22 -20.84
CA GLU A 380 -9.02 -15.99 -20.47
C GLU A 380 -9.13 -16.56 -19.05
N ALA A 381 -9.67 -15.79 -18.10
CA ALA A 381 -9.93 -16.26 -16.74
C ALA A 381 -10.82 -17.53 -16.76
N TYR A 382 -11.89 -17.52 -17.56
CA TYR A 382 -12.72 -18.70 -17.78
C TYR A 382 -11.97 -19.82 -18.51
N ALA A 383 -11.23 -19.52 -19.59
CA ALA A 383 -10.49 -20.52 -20.35
C ALA A 383 -9.46 -21.30 -19.49
N LYS A 384 -8.81 -20.62 -18.52
CA LYS A 384 -7.91 -21.27 -17.56
C LYS A 384 -8.59 -22.38 -16.75
N THR A 385 -9.90 -22.30 -16.54
CA THR A 385 -10.65 -23.30 -15.76
C THR A 385 -10.70 -24.68 -16.43
N PHE A 386 -10.46 -24.77 -17.75
CA PHE A 386 -10.51 -26.05 -18.47
C PHE A 386 -9.39 -27.03 -18.07
N HIS A 387 -8.20 -26.55 -17.70
CA HIS A 387 -7.11 -27.39 -17.15
C HIS A 387 -6.83 -27.13 -15.66
N SER A 388 -7.37 -26.04 -15.10
CA SER A 388 -7.26 -25.69 -13.68
C SER A 388 -8.61 -25.22 -13.11
N PRO A 389 -9.58 -26.13 -12.94
CA PRO A 389 -10.91 -25.79 -12.40
C PRO A 389 -10.81 -25.18 -11.00
N LEU A 390 -11.63 -24.16 -10.71
CA LEU A 390 -11.60 -23.43 -9.43
C LEU A 390 -11.70 -24.36 -8.21
N ASP A 391 -12.66 -25.29 -8.22
CA ASP A 391 -12.92 -26.22 -7.11
C ASP A 391 -11.80 -27.25 -6.89
N SER A 392 -10.91 -27.42 -7.86
CA SER A 392 -9.79 -28.36 -7.78
C SER A 392 -8.49 -27.73 -7.27
N ARG A 393 -8.45 -26.41 -7.13
CA ARG A 393 -7.24 -25.68 -6.71
C ARG A 393 -7.01 -25.83 -5.21
N ALA A 394 -5.82 -26.32 -4.85
CA ALA A 394 -5.44 -26.46 -3.44
C ALA A 394 -5.21 -25.11 -2.74
N GLN A 395 -4.83 -24.08 -3.51
CA GLN A 395 -4.56 -22.72 -3.03
C GLN A 395 -4.97 -21.72 -4.12
N LYS A 396 -5.31 -20.49 -3.70
CA LYS A 396 -5.52 -19.36 -4.62
C LYS A 396 -4.23 -19.09 -5.40
N VAL A 397 -4.37 -18.66 -6.65
CA VAL A 397 -3.27 -18.12 -7.44
C VAL A 397 -2.68 -16.92 -6.69
N PRO A 398 -1.37 -16.90 -6.44
CA PRO A 398 -0.73 -15.80 -5.74
C PRO A 398 -1.00 -14.47 -6.42
N VAL A 399 -1.20 -13.42 -5.61
CA VAL A 399 -1.27 -12.05 -6.13
C VAL A 399 0.08 -11.71 -6.76
N PRO A 400 0.11 -11.28 -8.04
CA PRO A 400 1.35 -10.96 -8.72
C PRO A 400 2.07 -9.80 -8.02
N PRO A 401 3.41 -9.75 -8.10
CA PRO A 401 4.16 -8.60 -7.64
C PRO A 401 3.71 -7.36 -8.42
N ILE A 402 3.71 -6.22 -7.75
CA ILE A 402 3.48 -4.94 -8.42
C ILE A 402 4.66 -4.72 -9.40
N PRO A 403 4.40 -4.39 -10.68
CA PRO A 403 5.44 -4.11 -11.66
C PRO A 403 6.43 -3.05 -11.18
N THR A 404 7.67 -3.05 -11.65
CA THR A 404 8.63 -1.98 -11.39
C THR A 404 8.48 -0.83 -12.38
N GLN A 405 9.10 0.31 -12.09
CA GLN A 405 9.09 1.46 -13.00
C GLN A 405 9.74 1.13 -14.35
N GLU A 406 10.83 0.36 -14.35
CA GLU A 406 11.49 -0.07 -15.57
C GLU A 406 10.60 -0.99 -16.42
N GLU A 407 9.81 -1.86 -15.78
CA GLU A 407 8.87 -2.75 -16.47
C GLU A 407 7.76 -1.94 -17.15
N ILE A 408 7.15 -0.98 -16.43
CA ILE A 408 6.11 -0.10 -16.96
C ILE A 408 6.64 0.73 -18.14
N ASP A 409 7.82 1.34 -18.00
CA ASP A 409 8.46 2.12 -19.05
C ASP A 409 8.80 1.25 -20.29
N GLY A 410 9.00 -0.05 -20.07
CA GLY A 410 9.24 -1.05 -21.11
C GLY A 410 7.99 -1.46 -21.89
N TRP A 411 6.79 -1.41 -21.29
CA TRP A 411 5.57 -1.94 -21.92
C TRP A 411 5.23 -1.31 -23.26
N THR A 412 5.39 0.01 -23.38
CA THR A 412 5.16 0.73 -24.64
C THR A 412 6.22 0.37 -25.69
N LYS A 413 7.49 0.26 -25.28
CA LYS A 413 8.61 -0.08 -26.17
C LYS A 413 8.48 -1.52 -26.71
N ASN A 414 7.96 -2.42 -25.89
CA ASN A 414 7.79 -3.84 -26.20
C ASN A 414 6.48 -4.14 -26.94
N GLY A 415 5.68 -3.11 -27.28
CA GLY A 415 4.42 -3.25 -27.98
C GLY A 415 3.40 -4.12 -27.23
N LEU A 416 3.43 -4.11 -25.88
CA LEU A 416 2.50 -4.91 -25.06
C LEU A 416 1.09 -4.34 -25.06
N PHE A 417 0.93 -3.06 -25.40
CA PHE A 417 -0.36 -2.44 -25.66
C PHE A 417 -0.57 -2.34 -27.17
N LEU A 418 -1.67 -2.91 -27.66
CA LEU A 418 -2.07 -2.86 -29.06
C LEU A 418 -2.79 -1.55 -29.40
N ASP A 419 -3.54 -1.03 -28.45
CA ASP A 419 -4.08 0.32 -28.53
C ASP A 419 -3.03 1.33 -28.04
N PRO A 420 -2.96 2.53 -28.63
CA PRO A 420 -2.33 3.65 -27.97
C PRO A 420 -2.94 3.77 -26.56
N LEU A 421 -2.12 3.93 -25.53
CA LEU A 421 -2.58 4.33 -24.20
C LEU A 421 -3.14 5.79 -24.20
N LEU A 422 -3.59 6.29 -25.35
CA LEU A 422 -3.89 7.69 -25.70
C LEU A 422 -5.29 7.81 -26.32
#